data_AF-A0A8T3PRD0-F1
#
_entry.id   AF-A0A8T3PRD0-F1
#
_cell.length_a   1.000
_cell.length_b   1.000
_cell.length_c   1.000
_cell.angle_alpha   90.00
_cell.angle_beta   90.00
_cell.angle_gamma   90.00
#
_symmetry.space_group_name_H-M   'P 1'
#
loop_
_entity.id
_entity.type
_entity.pdbx_description
1 polymer ?
#
loop_
_entity_poly.entity_id
_entity_poly.type
_entity_poly.pdbx_seq_one_letter_code
_entity_poly.pdbx_strand_id
1 'polypeptide(L)'
;MDTLTHALSGALLASATLGRAPQTPAGERVRVAFLAAAFPDIDYLVSWIDPLIYLNSHQGLTHSLVLMPVWAAFLASLAARWYGRRWRDFYGPALLGVLAHIAGDLITAYGTEVFAPLSFERYAYPIAFVLDPYFTAVTAGGLWLSVHRNSRLAAQIGLAALLAYVGFLATLRAEALDMGLDVANERGLGTRGVAALPQPFTPLNWKLLISEGSTIHEAHLRLRRRFPPALGALWFPETAAAFRPPADVDLVAYPRFGTDPQWTPVAREVWRQPDFAGFRRFARYPALHRIDTDGAETCLWFTDLRFALPHLFPAFRFGMCRGSPESAWRLYRLRFWSANERQRLG
;
A
#
# COMPACT_ATOMS: atom_id res chain seq x y z
N MET A 1 -0.16 -5.11 -1.05
CA MET A 1 -1.45 -5.80 -0.76
C MET A 1 -1.28 -6.57 0.54
N ASP A 2 -2.34 -7.10 1.18
CA ASP A 2 -2.11 -7.96 2.34
C ASP A 2 -1.44 -9.29 1.96
N THR A 3 -0.67 -9.81 2.90
CA THR A 3 0.13 -11.03 2.74
C THR A 3 -0.71 -12.25 2.38
N LEU A 4 -1.95 -12.35 2.88
CA LEU A 4 -2.81 -13.50 2.57
C LEU A 4 -3.27 -13.46 1.11
N THR A 5 -3.69 -12.29 0.63
CA THR A 5 -4.06 -12.13 -0.78
C THR A 5 -2.88 -12.45 -1.69
N HIS A 6 -1.67 -11.97 -1.37
CA HIS A 6 -0.45 -12.34 -2.10
C HIS A 6 -0.22 -13.85 -2.13
N ALA A 7 -0.29 -14.51 -0.98
CA ALA A 7 -0.12 -15.95 -0.86
C ALA A 7 -1.12 -16.73 -1.73
N LEU A 8 -2.39 -16.33 -1.70
CA LEU A 8 -3.44 -16.92 -2.53
C LEU A 8 -3.19 -16.66 -4.02
N SER A 9 -2.72 -15.48 -4.41
CA SER A 9 -2.41 -15.14 -5.80
C SER A 9 -1.25 -15.98 -6.34
N GLY A 10 -0.20 -16.18 -5.55
CA GLY A 10 0.91 -17.08 -5.91
C GLY A 10 0.45 -18.52 -6.13
N ALA A 11 -0.40 -19.03 -5.23
CA ALA A 11 -0.98 -20.36 -5.34
C ALA A 11 -1.89 -20.53 -6.57
N LEU A 12 -2.74 -19.53 -6.86
CA LEU A 12 -3.61 -19.52 -8.04
C LEU A 12 -2.79 -19.49 -9.33
N LEU A 13 -1.79 -18.60 -9.39
CA LEU A 13 -0.91 -18.47 -10.56
C LEU A 13 -0.16 -19.79 -10.82
N ALA A 14 0.41 -20.41 -9.79
CA ALA A 14 1.06 -21.70 -9.90
C ALA A 14 0.10 -22.80 -10.36
N SER A 15 -1.12 -22.84 -9.82
CA SER A 15 -2.15 -23.82 -10.20
C SER A 15 -2.58 -23.68 -11.66
N ALA A 16 -2.62 -22.45 -12.19
CA ALA A 16 -3.02 -22.16 -13.57
C ALA A 16 -1.90 -22.45 -14.59
N THR A 17 -0.64 -22.23 -14.22
CA THR A 17 0.49 -22.18 -15.17
C THR A 17 1.41 -23.39 -15.11
N LEU A 18 1.57 -24.04 -13.96
CA LEU A 18 2.49 -25.15 -13.83
C LEU A 18 1.90 -26.43 -14.42
N GLY A 19 2.65 -27.07 -15.32
CA GLY A 19 2.34 -28.41 -15.82
C GLY A 19 2.58 -29.51 -14.76
N ARG A 20 2.26 -30.76 -15.11
CA ARG A 20 2.54 -31.92 -14.24
C ARG A 20 4.05 -32.09 -14.09
N ALA A 21 4.52 -32.32 -12.86
CA ALA A 21 5.89 -32.75 -12.58
C ALA A 21 5.86 -34.25 -12.25
N PRO A 22 6.65 -35.11 -12.92
CA PRO A 22 6.51 -36.57 -12.78
C PRO A 22 6.69 -37.08 -11.35
N GLN A 23 7.60 -36.46 -10.60
CA GLN A 23 7.96 -36.94 -9.27
C GLN A 23 7.40 -36.07 -8.14
N THR A 24 6.88 -34.87 -8.43
CA THR A 24 6.53 -33.88 -7.41
C THR A 24 5.03 -33.58 -7.45
N PRO A 25 4.27 -33.90 -6.39
CA PRO A 25 2.84 -33.63 -6.32
C PRO A 25 2.53 -32.15 -6.57
N ALA A 26 1.47 -31.90 -7.34
CA ALA A 26 1.03 -30.54 -7.65
C ALA A 26 0.75 -29.73 -6.38
N GLY A 27 0.17 -30.36 -5.35
CA GLY A 27 -0.12 -29.73 -4.07
C GLY A 27 1.12 -29.20 -3.34
N GLU A 28 2.26 -29.91 -3.39
CA GLU A 28 3.50 -29.41 -2.79
C GLU A 28 3.99 -28.15 -3.51
N ARG A 29 3.93 -28.15 -4.85
CA ARG A 29 4.34 -27.01 -5.68
C ARG A 29 3.46 -25.79 -5.45
N VAL A 30 2.14 -25.99 -5.36
CA VAL A 30 1.18 -24.90 -5.06
C VAL A 30 1.42 -24.33 -3.66
N ARG A 31 1.70 -25.16 -2.64
CA ARG A 31 2.06 -24.68 -1.30
C ARG A 31 3.36 -23.88 -1.29
N VAL A 32 4.36 -24.29 -2.07
CA VAL A 32 5.60 -23.52 -2.20
C VAL A 32 5.32 -22.16 -2.86
N ALA A 33 4.50 -22.09 -3.90
CA ALA A 33 4.13 -20.82 -4.51
C ALA A 33 3.34 -19.91 -3.53
N PHE A 34 2.46 -20.49 -2.71
CA PHE A 34 1.75 -19.79 -1.64
C PHE A 34 2.72 -19.14 -0.65
N LEU A 35 3.65 -19.94 -0.10
CA LEU A 35 4.62 -19.45 0.88
C LEU A 35 5.63 -18.46 0.26
N ALA A 36 6.05 -18.71 -0.97
CA ALA A 36 6.96 -17.82 -1.68
C ALA A 36 6.32 -16.47 -2.01
N ALA A 37 5.01 -16.43 -2.25
CA ALA A 37 4.29 -15.17 -2.39
C ALA A 37 4.06 -14.45 -1.06
N ALA A 38 4.09 -15.14 0.08
CA ALA A 38 4.07 -14.48 1.39
C ALA A 38 5.44 -13.96 1.82
N PHE A 39 6.53 -14.54 1.29
CA PHE A 39 7.90 -14.28 1.73
C PHE A 39 8.33 -12.81 1.69
N PRO A 40 8.03 -12.00 0.65
CA PRO A 40 8.58 -10.65 0.58
C PRO A 40 8.20 -9.75 1.77
N ASP A 41 7.02 -9.94 2.37
CA ASP A 41 6.56 -9.20 3.55
C ASP A 41 7.32 -9.54 4.86
N ILE A 42 8.30 -10.46 4.81
CA ILE A 42 9.18 -10.71 5.95
C ILE A 42 10.00 -9.47 6.34
N ASP A 43 10.12 -8.49 5.44
CA ASP A 43 10.70 -7.18 5.72
C ASP A 43 9.98 -6.41 6.85
N TYR A 44 8.74 -6.79 7.19
CA TYR A 44 8.02 -6.28 8.35
C TYR A 44 8.76 -6.50 9.67
N LEU A 45 9.62 -7.52 9.77
CA LEU A 45 10.44 -7.75 10.97
C LEU A 45 11.36 -6.57 11.29
N VAL A 46 11.74 -5.76 10.29
CA VAL A 46 12.53 -4.54 10.49
C VAL A 46 11.78 -3.53 11.36
N SER A 47 10.44 -3.55 11.36
CA SER A 47 9.61 -2.63 12.15
C SER A 47 9.77 -2.80 13.67
N TRP A 48 10.22 -3.98 14.11
CA TRP A 48 10.51 -4.27 15.52
C TRP A 48 11.84 -3.68 15.98
N ILE A 49 12.76 -3.41 15.05
CA ILE A 49 14.05 -2.79 15.32
C ILE A 49 13.88 -1.28 15.27
N ASP A 50 13.46 -0.75 14.11
CA ASP A 50 13.25 0.68 13.92
C ASP A 50 12.11 0.92 12.91
N PRO A 51 10.99 1.52 13.36
CA PRO A 51 9.85 1.87 12.52
C PRO A 51 10.16 2.80 11.35
N LEU A 52 11.12 3.71 11.50
CA LEU A 52 11.51 4.64 10.45
C LEU A 52 12.39 3.95 9.41
N ILE A 53 13.27 3.04 9.84
CA ILE A 53 14.04 2.20 8.90
C ILE A 53 13.05 1.34 8.11
N TYR A 54 12.13 0.65 8.78
CA TYR A 54 11.09 -0.13 8.12
C TYR A 54 10.30 0.72 7.11
N LEU A 55 9.88 1.93 7.48
CA LEU A 55 9.16 2.83 6.56
C LEU A 55 9.94 3.13 5.28
N ASN A 56 11.27 3.18 5.35
CA ASN A 56 12.13 3.49 4.20
C ASN A 56 12.59 2.24 3.45
N SER A 57 12.63 1.07 4.09
CA SER A 57 13.11 -0.18 3.49
C SER A 57 11.98 -1.12 3.07
N HIS A 58 10.74 -0.89 3.50
CA HIS A 58 9.61 -1.73 3.15
C HIS A 58 9.31 -1.64 1.65
N GLN A 59 8.97 -2.80 1.08
CA GLN A 59 8.86 -3.02 -0.37
C GLN A 59 10.18 -2.77 -1.13
N GLY A 60 11.30 -3.06 -0.46
CA GLY A 60 12.67 -2.89 -0.94
C GLY A 60 13.28 -4.16 -1.54
N LEU A 61 14.41 -4.60 -0.98
CA LEU A 61 15.22 -5.72 -1.50
C LEU A 61 14.46 -7.05 -1.63
N THR A 62 13.50 -7.32 -0.75
CA THR A 62 12.65 -8.53 -0.77
C THR A 62 11.64 -8.53 -1.91
N HIS A 63 11.33 -7.35 -2.48
CA HIS A 63 10.32 -7.12 -3.51
C HIS A 63 10.96 -6.77 -4.88
N SER A 64 12.25 -7.03 -5.03
CA SER A 64 12.98 -6.72 -6.25
C SER A 64 12.85 -7.83 -7.30
N LEU A 65 12.59 -7.45 -8.56
CA LEU A 65 12.67 -8.36 -9.71
C LEU A 65 14.10 -8.81 -10.01
N VAL A 66 15.10 -7.99 -9.67
CA VAL A 66 16.52 -8.32 -9.84
C VAL A 66 16.93 -9.42 -8.86
N LEU A 67 16.47 -9.34 -7.61
CA LEU A 67 16.76 -10.33 -6.57
C LEU A 67 15.77 -11.51 -6.55
N MET A 68 14.64 -11.41 -7.24
CA MET A 68 13.63 -12.46 -7.33
C MET A 68 14.21 -13.85 -7.67
N PRO A 69 15.13 -14.03 -8.65
CA PRO A 69 15.75 -15.34 -8.91
C PRO A 69 16.52 -15.89 -7.70
N VAL A 70 17.20 -15.02 -6.94
CA VAL A 70 17.97 -15.39 -5.75
C VAL A 70 17.02 -15.83 -4.63
N TRP A 71 15.97 -15.05 -4.37
CA TRP A 71 14.95 -15.39 -3.38
C TRP A 71 14.21 -16.69 -3.75
N ALA A 72 13.86 -16.87 -5.02
CA ALA A 72 13.24 -18.09 -5.50
C ALA A 72 14.16 -19.32 -5.32
N ALA A 73 15.46 -19.19 -5.61
CA ALA A 73 16.43 -20.27 -5.39
C ALA A 73 16.59 -20.62 -3.90
N PHE A 74 16.65 -19.61 -3.03
CA PHE A 74 16.70 -19.79 -1.58
C PHE A 74 15.47 -20.56 -1.07
N LEU A 75 14.27 -20.08 -1.39
CA LEU A 75 13.00 -20.69 -0.98
C LEU A 75 12.84 -22.11 -1.55
N ALA A 76 13.22 -22.31 -2.81
CA ALA A 76 13.19 -23.63 -3.43
C ALA A 76 14.15 -24.63 -2.78
N SER A 77 15.30 -24.16 -2.30
CA SER A 77 16.28 -24.99 -1.58
C SER A 77 15.77 -25.38 -0.20
N LEU A 78 15.10 -24.46 0.51
CA LEU A 78 14.41 -24.77 1.77
C LEU A 78 13.30 -25.81 1.55
N ALA A 79 12.46 -25.61 0.53
CA ALA A 79 11.39 -26.53 0.19
C ALA A 79 11.93 -27.92 -0.20
N ALA A 80 13.03 -27.98 -0.96
CA ALA A 80 13.71 -29.22 -1.30
C ALA A 80 14.15 -30.01 -0.08
N ARG A 81 14.77 -29.33 0.88
CA ARG A 81 15.20 -29.94 2.14
C ARG A 81 14.02 -30.38 3.00
N TRP A 82 12.92 -29.64 3.00
CA TRP A 82 11.70 -29.97 3.73
C TRP A 82 10.96 -31.19 3.16
N TYR A 83 10.82 -31.25 1.83
CA TYR A 83 10.07 -32.32 1.16
C TYR A 83 10.95 -33.51 0.73
N GLY A 84 12.27 -33.46 0.93
CA GLY A 84 13.20 -34.50 0.47
C GLY A 84 13.26 -34.62 -1.06
N ARG A 85 13.19 -33.49 -1.77
CA ARG A 85 13.18 -33.43 -3.25
C ARG A 85 14.28 -32.53 -3.79
N ARG A 86 14.33 -32.34 -5.12
CA ARG A 86 15.31 -31.46 -5.75
C ARG A 86 14.78 -30.02 -5.76
N TRP A 87 15.65 -29.05 -5.50
CA TRP A 87 15.29 -27.62 -5.53
C TRP A 87 14.71 -27.18 -6.88
N ARG A 88 15.15 -27.81 -7.98
CA ARG A 88 14.63 -27.55 -9.33
C ARG A 88 13.12 -27.81 -9.46
N ASP A 89 12.57 -28.71 -8.65
CA ASP A 89 11.13 -29.02 -8.67
C ASP A 89 10.30 -27.88 -8.05
N PHE A 90 10.94 -27.02 -7.24
CA PHE A 90 10.33 -25.91 -6.48
C PHE A 90 10.74 -24.52 -6.94
N TYR A 91 11.79 -24.39 -7.75
CA TYR A 91 12.26 -23.10 -8.27
C TYR A 91 11.19 -22.35 -9.06
N GLY A 92 10.55 -23.00 -10.03
CA GLY A 92 9.46 -22.41 -10.80
C GLY A 92 8.28 -21.93 -9.93
N PRO A 93 7.73 -22.78 -9.04
CA PRO A 93 6.71 -22.35 -8.10
C PRO A 93 7.12 -21.17 -7.21
N ALA A 94 8.34 -21.18 -6.67
CA ALA A 94 8.83 -20.08 -5.84
C ALA A 94 8.96 -18.78 -6.64
N LEU A 95 9.47 -18.86 -7.87
CA LEU A 95 9.60 -17.73 -8.78
C LEU A 95 8.23 -17.11 -9.10
N LEU A 96 7.23 -17.93 -9.40
CA LEU A 96 5.87 -17.45 -9.65
C LEU A 96 5.23 -16.83 -8.41
N GLY A 97 5.49 -17.37 -7.23
CA GLY A 97 5.01 -16.81 -5.97
C GLY A 97 5.56 -15.40 -5.74
N VAL A 98 6.88 -15.24 -5.79
CA VAL A 98 7.54 -13.93 -5.61
C VAL A 98 7.09 -12.95 -6.71
N LEU A 99 6.98 -13.40 -7.96
CA LEU A 99 6.49 -12.57 -9.07
C LEU A 99 5.05 -12.07 -8.82
N ALA A 100 4.16 -12.94 -8.37
CA ALA A 100 2.77 -12.58 -8.06
C ALA A 100 2.71 -11.52 -6.96
N HIS A 101 3.56 -11.63 -5.93
CA HIS A 101 3.69 -10.65 -4.88
C HIS A 101 4.10 -9.28 -5.42
N ILE A 102 5.21 -9.22 -6.16
CA ILE A 102 5.75 -7.97 -6.72
C ILE A 102 4.72 -7.30 -7.64
N ALA A 103 4.05 -8.08 -8.48
CA ALA A 103 2.98 -7.57 -9.35
C ALA A 103 1.80 -7.02 -8.54
N GLY A 104 1.40 -7.69 -7.46
CA GLY A 104 0.34 -7.26 -6.55
C GLY A 104 0.67 -5.97 -5.81
N ASP A 105 1.94 -5.75 -5.45
CA ASP A 105 2.36 -4.52 -4.77
C ASP A 105 2.51 -3.33 -5.72
N LEU A 106 2.98 -3.58 -6.95
CA LEU A 106 3.07 -2.58 -8.01
C LEU A 106 1.72 -1.91 -8.32
N ILE A 107 0.61 -2.60 -8.10
CA ILE A 107 -0.74 -2.06 -8.35
C ILE A 107 -1.35 -1.34 -7.12
N THR A 108 -0.57 -1.13 -6.05
CA THR A 108 -0.99 -0.38 -4.85
C THR A 108 -0.27 0.97 -4.73
N ALA A 109 -0.66 1.80 -3.75
CA ALA A 109 -0.18 3.18 -3.60
C ALA A 109 1.14 3.35 -2.84
N TYR A 110 1.72 2.27 -2.29
CA TYR A 110 2.90 2.36 -1.42
C TYR A 110 4.17 2.74 -2.21
N GLY A 111 4.47 1.98 -3.26
CA GLY A 111 5.65 2.15 -4.10
C GLY A 111 6.72 1.10 -3.80
N THR A 112 7.06 0.32 -4.82
CA THR A 112 7.95 -0.84 -4.74
C THR A 112 9.28 -0.57 -5.44
N GLU A 113 10.41 -0.94 -4.82
CA GLU A 113 11.77 -0.76 -5.36
C GLU A 113 12.14 -1.93 -6.27
N VAL A 114 11.45 -2.03 -7.41
CA VAL A 114 11.49 -3.16 -8.35
C VAL A 114 12.90 -3.53 -8.82
N PHE A 115 13.79 -2.54 -8.95
CA PHE A 115 15.13 -2.70 -9.48
C PHE A 115 16.23 -2.72 -8.41
N ALA A 116 15.88 -2.81 -7.12
CA ALA A 116 16.89 -2.86 -6.06
C ALA A 116 17.78 -4.11 -6.21
N PRO A 117 19.10 -4.05 -5.94
CA PRO A 117 19.88 -2.91 -5.44
C PRO A 117 20.46 -2.01 -6.55
N LEU A 118 20.08 -2.21 -7.81
CA LEU A 118 20.59 -1.40 -8.93
C LEU A 118 19.99 0.03 -8.92
N SER A 119 18.72 0.15 -8.52
CA SER A 119 18.04 1.42 -8.27
C SER A 119 17.06 1.27 -7.11
N PHE A 120 16.97 2.31 -6.27
CA PHE A 120 16.02 2.41 -5.15
C PHE A 120 14.82 3.31 -5.50
N GLU A 121 14.58 3.56 -6.79
CA GLU A 121 13.38 4.25 -7.25
C GLU A 121 12.14 3.40 -7.00
N ARG A 122 11.07 4.05 -6.52
CA ARG A 122 9.79 3.40 -6.18
C ARG A 122 8.77 3.54 -7.30
N TYR A 123 8.30 2.41 -7.79
CA TYR A 123 7.28 2.34 -8.84
C TYR A 123 5.92 1.95 -8.24
N ALA A 124 4.86 2.58 -8.73
CA ALA A 124 3.49 2.30 -8.33
C ALA A 124 2.52 2.67 -9.45
N TYR A 125 1.52 1.82 -9.67
CA TYR A 125 0.37 2.06 -10.53
C TYR A 125 -0.92 1.79 -9.71
N PRO A 126 -1.30 2.72 -8.81
CA PRO A 126 -2.30 2.46 -7.79
C PRO A 126 -3.69 2.28 -8.39
N ILE A 127 -4.10 1.03 -8.57
CA ILE A 127 -5.44 0.63 -9.05
C ILE A 127 -6.20 -0.21 -8.03
N ALA A 128 -5.50 -0.91 -7.13
CA ALA A 128 -6.11 -1.73 -6.08
C ALA A 128 -5.83 -1.16 -4.69
N PHE A 129 -6.84 -1.17 -3.82
CA PHE A 129 -6.66 -0.87 -2.41
C PHE A 129 -5.86 -2.00 -1.75
N VAL A 130 -5.01 -1.65 -0.77
CA VAL A 130 -4.09 -2.63 -0.15
C VAL A 130 -4.81 -3.80 0.52
N LEU A 131 -6.04 -3.59 1.00
CA LEU A 131 -6.95 -4.60 1.55
C LEU A 131 -8.22 -4.71 0.70
N ASP A 132 -8.11 -5.13 -0.56
CA ASP A 132 -9.26 -5.27 -1.47
C ASP A 132 -9.94 -6.65 -1.31
N PRO A 133 -11.10 -6.75 -0.62
CA PRO A 133 -11.76 -8.03 -0.39
C PRO A 133 -12.29 -8.68 -1.68
N TYR A 134 -12.54 -7.91 -2.75
CA TYR A 134 -12.99 -8.47 -4.03
C TYR A 134 -11.83 -9.14 -4.76
N PHE A 135 -10.65 -8.52 -4.72
CA PHE A 135 -9.41 -9.12 -5.25
C PHE A 135 -9.12 -10.45 -4.53
N THR A 136 -9.21 -10.46 -3.19
CA THR A 136 -9.04 -11.67 -2.38
C THR A 136 -10.10 -12.72 -2.73
N ALA A 137 -11.37 -12.32 -2.84
CA ALA A 137 -12.47 -13.25 -3.12
C ALA A 137 -12.37 -13.92 -4.49
N VAL A 138 -12.04 -13.16 -5.54
CA VAL A 138 -11.83 -13.71 -6.90
C VAL A 138 -10.66 -14.70 -6.90
N THR A 139 -9.56 -14.33 -6.25
CA THR A 139 -8.37 -15.17 -6.15
C THR A 139 -8.65 -16.46 -5.36
N ALA A 140 -9.25 -16.33 -4.17
CA ALA A 140 -9.59 -17.44 -3.30
C ALA A 140 -10.61 -18.38 -3.94
N GLY A 141 -11.66 -17.83 -4.58
CA GLY A 141 -12.68 -18.61 -5.27
C GLY A 141 -12.12 -19.40 -6.45
N GLY A 142 -11.25 -18.77 -7.27
CA GLY A 142 -10.55 -19.44 -8.36
C GLY A 142 -9.66 -20.59 -7.89
N LEU A 143 -8.89 -20.36 -6.82
CA LEU A 143 -8.03 -21.39 -6.24
C LEU A 143 -8.85 -22.53 -5.61
N TRP A 144 -9.87 -22.18 -4.82
CA TRP A 144 -10.77 -23.16 -4.20
C TRP A 144 -11.42 -24.06 -5.24
N LEU A 145 -11.96 -23.48 -6.33
CA LEU A 145 -12.59 -24.26 -7.40
C LEU A 145 -11.57 -25.18 -8.08
N SER A 146 -10.35 -24.70 -8.31
CA SER A 146 -9.28 -25.52 -8.87
C SER A 146 -8.93 -26.71 -7.99
N VAL A 147 -8.77 -26.49 -6.69
CA VAL A 147 -8.44 -27.55 -5.72
C VAL A 147 -9.60 -28.54 -5.60
N HIS A 148 -10.83 -28.05 -5.43
CA HIS A 148 -12.02 -28.87 -5.23
C HIS A 148 -12.35 -29.72 -6.46
N ARG A 149 -12.16 -29.19 -7.67
CA ARG A 149 -12.40 -29.91 -8.94
C ARG A 149 -11.16 -30.64 -9.46
N ASN A 150 -10.02 -30.53 -8.78
CA ASN A 150 -8.70 -30.96 -9.26
C ASN A 150 -8.45 -30.53 -10.73
N SER A 151 -8.80 -29.28 -11.05
CA SER A 151 -8.89 -28.80 -12.43
C SER A 151 -7.98 -27.60 -12.66
N ARG A 152 -7.05 -27.75 -13.60
CA ARG A 152 -6.21 -26.66 -14.09
C ARG A 152 -7.03 -25.61 -14.84
N LEU A 153 -8.06 -26.02 -15.58
CA LEU A 153 -8.95 -25.10 -16.28
C LEU A 153 -9.68 -24.19 -15.29
N ALA A 154 -10.11 -24.71 -14.15
CA ALA A 154 -10.70 -23.88 -13.09
C ALA A 154 -9.71 -22.83 -12.55
N ALA A 155 -8.43 -23.16 -12.37
CA ALA A 155 -7.41 -22.17 -12.00
C ALA A 155 -7.18 -21.14 -13.11
N GLN A 156 -7.19 -21.56 -14.38
CA GLN A 156 -7.05 -20.65 -15.52
C GLN A 156 -8.24 -19.68 -15.63
N ILE A 157 -9.47 -20.16 -15.41
CA ILE A 157 -10.66 -19.31 -15.34
C ILE A 157 -10.55 -18.33 -14.16
N GLY A 158 -10.14 -18.81 -12.99
CA GLY A 158 -9.92 -17.95 -11.82
C GLY A 158 -8.87 -16.87 -12.06
N LEU A 159 -7.74 -17.23 -12.68
CA LEU A 159 -6.70 -16.28 -13.07
C LEU A 159 -7.19 -15.30 -14.14
N ALA A 160 -7.95 -15.75 -15.13
CA ALA A 160 -8.54 -14.89 -16.15
C ALA A 160 -9.55 -13.91 -15.53
N ALA A 161 -10.37 -14.36 -14.58
CA ALA A 161 -11.28 -13.50 -13.84
C ALA A 161 -10.52 -12.46 -13.00
N LEU A 162 -9.41 -12.85 -12.36
CA LEU A 162 -8.55 -11.92 -11.62
C LEU A 162 -7.94 -10.86 -12.55
N LEU A 163 -7.41 -11.27 -13.71
CA LEU A 163 -6.86 -10.34 -14.69
C LEU A 163 -7.93 -9.41 -15.27
N ALA A 164 -9.15 -9.92 -15.50
CA ALA A 164 -10.29 -9.11 -15.92
C ALA A 164 -10.66 -8.09 -14.83
N TYR A 165 -10.63 -8.48 -13.55
CA TYR A 165 -10.87 -7.57 -12.43
C TYR A 165 -9.77 -6.50 -12.33
N VAL A 166 -8.49 -6.85 -12.49
CA VAL A 166 -7.38 -5.88 -12.55
C VAL A 166 -7.58 -4.90 -13.71
N GLY A 167 -7.97 -5.38 -14.89
CA GLY A 167 -8.31 -4.54 -16.03
C GLY A 167 -9.46 -3.58 -15.73
N PHE A 168 -10.51 -4.07 -15.07
CA PHE A 168 -11.62 -3.24 -14.61
C PHE A 168 -11.17 -2.15 -13.62
N LEU A 169 -10.33 -2.48 -12.63
CA LEU A 169 -9.75 -1.49 -11.72
C LEU A 169 -8.95 -0.40 -12.45
N ALA A 170 -8.20 -0.78 -13.49
CA ALA A 170 -7.48 0.19 -14.32
C ALA A 170 -8.42 1.15 -15.05
N THR A 171 -9.58 0.68 -15.53
CA THR A 171 -10.59 1.57 -16.15
C THR A 171 -11.18 2.55 -15.14
N LEU A 172 -11.45 2.10 -13.90
CA LEU A 172 -11.96 2.97 -12.84
C LEU A 172 -10.93 4.02 -12.43
N ARG A 173 -9.64 3.67 -12.41
CA ARG A 173 -8.57 4.63 -12.17
C ARG A 173 -8.54 5.71 -13.25
N ALA A 174 -8.69 5.34 -14.51
CA ALA A 174 -8.71 6.29 -15.62
C ALA A 174 -9.89 7.26 -15.46
N GLU A 175 -11.09 6.74 -15.18
CA GLU A 175 -12.28 7.56 -14.91
C GLU A 175 -12.07 8.52 -13.73
N ALA A 176 -11.51 8.04 -12.61
CA ALA A 176 -11.22 8.88 -11.44
C ALA A 176 -10.15 9.94 -11.74
N LEU A 177 -9.15 9.61 -12.54
CA LEU A 177 -8.09 10.55 -12.91
C LEU A 177 -8.63 11.65 -13.82
N ASP A 178 -9.45 11.31 -14.81
CA ASP A 178 -10.09 12.28 -15.71
C ASP A 178 -10.95 13.25 -14.90
N MET A 179 -11.78 12.75 -13.97
CA MET A 179 -12.55 13.60 -13.06
C MET A 179 -11.66 14.49 -12.18
N GLY A 180 -10.52 13.97 -11.71
CA GLY A 180 -9.56 14.76 -10.93
C GLY A 180 -8.92 15.88 -11.74
N LEU A 181 -8.65 15.65 -13.03
CA LEU A 181 -8.14 16.65 -13.96
C LEU A 181 -9.18 17.73 -14.25
N ASP A 182 -10.45 17.34 -14.45
CA ASP A 182 -11.56 18.28 -14.63
C ASP A 182 -11.73 19.17 -13.40
N VAL A 183 -11.79 18.56 -12.21
CA VAL A 183 -11.87 19.29 -10.93
C VAL A 183 -10.68 20.24 -10.75
N ALA A 184 -9.47 19.81 -11.08
CA ALA A 184 -8.29 20.66 -10.99
C ALA A 184 -8.35 21.87 -11.94
N ASN A 185 -8.87 21.66 -13.16
CA ASN A 185 -9.07 22.72 -14.16
C ASN A 185 -10.15 23.72 -13.74
N GLU A 186 -11.32 23.25 -13.34
CA GLU A 186 -12.44 24.08 -12.90
C GLU A 186 -12.09 24.96 -11.70
N ARG A 187 -11.23 24.45 -10.81
CA ARG A 187 -10.78 25.16 -9.61
C ARG A 187 -9.51 25.99 -9.81
N GLY A 188 -8.92 25.97 -11.02
CA GLY A 188 -7.71 26.73 -11.34
C GLY A 188 -6.44 26.23 -10.63
N LEU A 189 -6.43 24.98 -10.13
CA LEU A 189 -5.32 24.39 -9.35
C LEU A 189 -4.17 23.86 -10.22
N GLY A 190 -4.39 23.77 -11.54
CA GLY A 190 -3.47 23.19 -12.50
C GLY A 190 -3.50 21.66 -12.52
N THR A 191 -3.14 21.06 -13.65
CA THR A 191 -3.26 19.61 -13.88
C THR A 191 -2.02 18.81 -13.50
N ARG A 192 -0.92 19.49 -13.10
CA ARG A 192 0.32 18.81 -12.71
C ARG A 192 0.18 18.25 -11.30
N GLY A 193 0.50 16.97 -11.13
CA GLY A 193 0.48 16.34 -9.81
C GLY A 193 -0.92 15.94 -9.32
N VAL A 194 -1.87 15.75 -10.24
CA VAL A 194 -3.15 15.09 -9.98
C VAL A 194 -2.92 13.58 -9.87
N ALA A 195 -3.45 12.97 -8.81
CA ALA A 195 -3.43 11.53 -8.60
C ALA A 195 -4.80 11.03 -8.13
N ALA A 196 -5.16 9.84 -8.59
CA ALA A 196 -6.30 9.08 -8.13
C ALA A 196 -5.81 7.80 -7.45
N LEU A 197 -6.23 7.59 -6.19
CA LEU A 197 -5.85 6.44 -5.38
C LEU A 197 -7.09 5.61 -5.04
N PRO A 198 -7.04 4.28 -5.13
CA PRO A 198 -8.15 3.41 -4.76
C PRO A 198 -8.36 3.47 -3.23
N GLN A 199 -9.61 3.34 -2.80
CA GLN A 199 -10.02 3.51 -1.40
C GLN A 199 -10.85 2.31 -0.92
N PRO A 200 -11.01 2.12 0.40
CA PRO A 200 -11.68 0.93 0.95
C PRO A 200 -13.18 0.84 0.59
N PHE A 201 -13.77 -0.27 1.03
CA PHE A 201 -15.18 -0.65 0.91
C PHE A 201 -15.57 -1.11 -0.49
N THR A 202 -15.33 -0.33 -1.54
CA THR A 202 -15.71 -0.71 -2.92
C THR A 202 -14.65 -0.24 -3.90
N PRO A 203 -14.41 -0.98 -5.01
CA PRO A 203 -13.52 -0.52 -6.08
C PRO A 203 -13.95 0.82 -6.71
N LEU A 204 -15.17 1.28 -6.44
CA LEU A 204 -15.71 2.55 -6.93
C LEU A 204 -15.33 3.76 -6.07
N ASN A 205 -14.73 3.55 -4.89
CA ASN A 205 -14.29 4.64 -4.03
C ASN A 205 -12.85 5.01 -4.38
N TRP A 206 -12.62 6.31 -4.58
CA TRP A 206 -11.34 6.88 -4.97
C TRP A 206 -11.03 8.12 -4.15
N LYS A 207 -9.74 8.38 -3.94
CA LYS A 207 -9.22 9.61 -3.37
C LYS A 207 -8.51 10.38 -4.47
N LEU A 208 -8.87 11.63 -4.64
CA LEU A 208 -8.17 12.58 -5.50
C LEU A 208 -7.16 13.36 -4.66
N LEU A 209 -5.95 13.50 -5.17
CA LEU A 209 -4.91 14.36 -4.59
C LEU A 209 -4.41 15.30 -5.69
N ILE A 210 -4.48 16.61 -5.46
CA ILE A 210 -4.06 17.65 -6.40
C ILE A 210 -2.99 18.49 -5.73
N SER A 211 -1.79 18.52 -6.30
CA SER A 211 -0.64 19.21 -5.71
C SER A 211 -0.51 20.65 -6.22
N GLU A 212 -0.68 21.62 -5.33
CA GLU A 212 -0.53 23.05 -5.63
C GLU A 212 0.59 23.63 -4.75
N GLY A 213 1.83 23.66 -5.27
CA GLY A 213 2.99 24.16 -4.53
C GLY A 213 3.26 23.34 -3.25
N SER A 214 3.01 23.93 -2.08
CA SER A 214 3.12 23.25 -0.77
C SER A 214 1.78 22.80 -0.20
N THR A 215 0.68 22.99 -0.90
CA THR A 215 -0.67 22.60 -0.49
C THR A 215 -1.11 21.40 -1.31
N ILE A 216 -1.70 20.41 -0.65
CA ILE A 216 -2.35 19.28 -1.31
C ILE A 216 -3.85 19.43 -1.12
N HIS A 217 -4.60 19.45 -2.21
CA HIS A 217 -6.06 19.39 -2.16
C HIS A 217 -6.50 17.94 -2.26
N GLU A 218 -7.35 17.51 -1.34
CA GLU A 218 -7.86 16.15 -1.25
C GLU A 218 -9.38 16.14 -1.45
N ALA A 219 -9.88 15.15 -2.19
CA ALA A 219 -11.30 14.87 -2.29
C ALA A 219 -11.59 13.37 -2.27
N HIS A 220 -12.76 13.00 -1.75
CA HIS A 220 -13.22 11.62 -1.67
C HIS A 220 -14.39 11.37 -2.61
N LEU A 221 -14.15 10.52 -3.60
CA LEU A 221 -15.00 10.30 -4.75
C LEU A 221 -15.61 8.90 -4.74
N ARG A 222 -16.87 8.81 -5.14
CA ARG A 222 -17.55 7.57 -5.51
C ARG A 222 -18.00 7.66 -6.96
N LEU A 223 -17.36 6.90 -7.84
CA LEU A 223 -17.57 7.00 -9.30
C LEU A 223 -19.02 6.72 -9.73
N ARG A 224 -19.71 5.79 -9.05
CA ARG A 224 -21.10 5.41 -9.39
C ARG A 224 -22.03 5.54 -8.20
N ARG A 225 -23.22 6.11 -8.41
CA ARG A 225 -24.23 6.36 -7.37
C ARG A 225 -24.78 5.09 -6.71
N ARG A 226 -24.87 3.98 -7.45
CA ARG A 226 -25.46 2.72 -6.97
C ARG A 226 -24.38 1.67 -6.79
N PHE A 227 -24.07 1.37 -5.54
CA PHE A 227 -23.32 0.18 -5.16
C PHE A 227 -23.78 -0.24 -3.76
N PRO A 228 -24.00 -1.55 -3.50
CA PRO A 228 -24.36 -1.99 -2.17
C PRO A 228 -23.25 -1.60 -1.17
N PRO A 229 -23.60 -1.15 0.04
CA PRO A 229 -22.59 -0.88 1.05
C PRO A 229 -21.81 -2.17 1.32
N ALA A 230 -20.50 -2.13 1.15
CA ALA A 230 -19.67 -3.27 1.47
C ALA A 230 -19.66 -3.51 2.98
N LEU A 231 -19.42 -4.76 3.40
CA LEU A 231 -19.42 -5.16 4.82
C LEU A 231 -18.57 -4.23 5.71
N GLY A 232 -17.45 -3.72 5.20
CA GLY A 232 -16.60 -2.76 5.91
C GLY A 232 -17.30 -1.46 6.32
N ALA A 233 -18.31 -1.02 5.57
CA ALA A 233 -19.09 0.17 5.88
C ALA A 233 -19.98 0.00 7.12
N LEU A 234 -20.23 -1.24 7.56
CA LEU A 234 -20.95 -1.51 8.81
C LEU A 234 -20.14 -1.13 10.04
N TRP A 235 -18.81 -1.28 9.99
CA TRP A 235 -17.91 -0.94 11.09
C TRP A 235 -17.39 0.50 11.02
N PHE A 236 -17.34 1.09 9.83
CA PHE A 236 -16.83 2.46 9.61
C PHE A 236 -17.83 3.32 8.80
N PRO A 237 -19.03 3.59 9.34
CA PRO A 237 -20.09 4.27 8.60
C PRO A 237 -19.73 5.71 8.21
N GLU A 238 -19.06 6.46 9.10
CA GLU A 238 -18.62 7.84 8.81
C GLU A 238 -17.59 7.88 7.68
N THR A 239 -16.57 7.01 7.73
CA THR A 239 -15.57 6.88 6.67
C THR A 239 -16.22 6.50 5.34
N ALA A 240 -17.20 5.58 5.34
CA ALA A 240 -17.91 5.18 4.13
C ALA A 240 -18.80 6.31 3.56
N ALA A 241 -19.38 7.15 4.42
CA ALA A 241 -20.22 8.29 4.04
C ALA A 241 -19.42 9.47 3.46
N ALA A 242 -18.12 9.56 3.75
CA ALA A 242 -17.25 10.60 3.20
C ALA A 242 -17.05 10.50 1.68
N PHE A 243 -17.26 9.32 1.07
CA PHE A 243 -17.16 9.13 -0.38
C PHE A 243 -18.43 9.59 -1.09
N ARG A 244 -18.34 10.70 -1.82
CA ARG A 244 -19.46 11.37 -2.47
C ARG A 244 -19.43 11.22 -4.00
N PRO A 245 -20.60 11.26 -4.68
CA PRO A 245 -20.61 11.27 -6.14
C PRO A 245 -19.89 12.52 -6.69
N PRO A 246 -19.43 12.50 -7.96
CA PRO A 246 -18.62 13.57 -8.53
C PRO A 246 -19.23 14.97 -8.41
N ALA A 247 -20.56 15.08 -8.52
CA ALA A 247 -21.28 16.35 -8.41
C ALA A 247 -21.20 17.02 -7.03
N ASP A 248 -20.90 16.25 -5.97
CA ASP A 248 -20.95 16.70 -4.57
C ASP A 248 -19.56 16.59 -3.89
N VAL A 249 -18.49 16.47 -4.69
CA VAL A 249 -17.13 16.33 -4.17
C VAL A 249 -16.70 17.63 -3.48
N ASP A 250 -16.24 17.48 -2.24
CA ASP A 250 -15.66 18.57 -1.47
C ASP A 250 -14.13 18.48 -1.53
N LEU A 251 -13.48 19.60 -1.82
CA LEU A 251 -12.03 19.71 -1.89
C LEU A 251 -11.52 20.33 -0.59
N VAL A 252 -10.79 19.54 0.18
CA VAL A 252 -10.17 19.99 1.42
C VAL A 252 -8.70 20.31 1.15
N ALA A 253 -8.30 21.53 1.47
CA ALA A 253 -6.91 21.97 1.33
C ALA A 253 -6.09 21.57 2.56
N TYR A 254 -4.95 20.91 2.32
CA TYR A 254 -3.97 20.53 3.33
C TYR A 254 -2.62 21.21 3.04
N PRO A 255 -2.40 22.42 3.57
CA PRO A 255 -1.09 23.05 3.51
C PRO A 255 -0.08 22.22 4.29
N ARG A 256 1.08 21.91 3.67
CA ARG A 256 2.11 21.07 4.28
C ARG A 256 2.54 21.55 5.68
N PHE A 257 2.54 22.85 5.91
CA PHE A 257 2.99 23.48 7.16
C PHE A 257 1.86 24.11 7.99
N GLY A 258 0.60 23.81 7.65
CA GLY A 258 -0.56 24.46 8.26
C GLY A 258 -0.84 25.87 7.74
N THR A 259 -1.91 26.47 8.25
CA THR A 259 -2.36 27.85 7.92
C THR A 259 -2.09 28.85 9.03
N ASP A 260 -1.82 28.38 10.26
CA ASP A 260 -1.59 29.25 11.41
C ASP A 260 -0.22 29.97 11.28
N PRO A 261 -0.19 31.32 11.19
CA PRO A 261 1.05 32.08 11.07
C PRO A 261 2.02 31.88 12.23
N GLN A 262 1.52 31.55 13.44
CA GLN A 262 2.34 31.27 14.61
C GLN A 262 3.16 29.98 14.42
N TRP A 263 2.52 28.95 13.86
CA TRP A 263 3.11 27.61 13.79
C TRP A 263 3.79 27.30 12.46
N THR A 264 3.41 27.99 11.39
CA THR A 264 3.98 27.77 10.05
C THR A 264 5.53 27.82 10.03
N PRO A 265 6.20 28.79 10.69
CA PRO A 265 7.67 28.80 10.76
C PRO A 265 8.25 27.58 11.49
N VAL A 266 7.63 27.18 12.61
CA VAL A 266 8.05 26.04 13.43
C VAL A 266 7.86 24.72 12.69
N ALA A 267 6.74 24.57 11.97
CA ALA A 267 6.50 23.40 11.11
C ALA A 267 7.56 23.28 10.01
N ARG A 268 7.97 24.40 9.41
CA ARG A 268 9.03 24.42 8.41
C ARG A 268 10.40 24.08 9.01
N GLU A 269 10.67 24.52 10.24
CA GLU A 269 11.88 24.20 10.99
C GLU A 269 11.95 22.68 11.26
N VAL A 270 10.92 22.10 11.89
CA VAL A 270 10.80 20.66 12.14
C VAL A 270 10.96 19.86 10.86
N TRP A 271 10.27 20.28 9.79
CA TRP A 271 10.37 19.62 8.49
C TRP A 271 11.80 19.62 7.94
N ARG A 272 12.65 20.60 8.26
CA ARG A 272 14.03 20.67 7.75
C ARG A 272 15.05 19.94 8.61
N GLN A 273 14.68 19.49 9.81
CA GLN A 273 15.59 18.80 10.72
C GLN A 273 16.23 17.55 10.05
N PRO A 274 17.54 17.31 10.23
CA PRO A 274 18.22 16.16 9.63
C PRO A 274 17.56 14.82 10.01
N ASP A 275 17.21 14.64 11.29
CA ASP A 275 16.60 13.41 11.81
C ASP A 275 15.23 13.11 11.18
N PHE A 276 14.54 14.15 10.69
CA PHE A 276 13.25 14.00 10.00
C PHE A 276 13.39 13.57 8.52
N ALA A 277 14.62 13.43 8.01
CA ALA A 277 14.89 13.07 6.61
C ALA A 277 14.28 11.73 6.20
N GLY A 278 14.25 10.75 7.10
CA GLY A 278 13.65 9.44 6.81
C GLY A 278 12.17 9.53 6.47
N PHE A 279 11.41 10.35 7.21
CA PHE A 279 9.98 10.54 6.91
C PHE A 279 9.82 11.37 5.64
N ARG A 280 10.64 12.41 5.45
CA ARG A 280 10.62 13.23 4.22
C ARG A 280 10.84 12.43 2.95
N ARG A 281 11.74 11.45 2.96
CA ARG A 281 11.98 10.58 1.79
C ARG A 281 10.79 9.69 1.47
N PHE A 282 10.11 9.21 2.50
CA PHE A 282 8.90 8.38 2.36
C PHE A 282 7.70 9.18 1.85
N ALA A 283 7.48 10.38 2.40
CA ALA A 283 6.24 11.11 2.22
C ALA A 283 6.15 11.78 0.83
N ARG A 284 5.16 11.36 0.04
CA ARG A 284 4.89 11.92 -1.30
C ARG A 284 3.88 13.06 -1.26
N TYR A 285 2.85 12.94 -0.41
CA TYR A 285 1.84 13.98 -0.19
C TYR A 285 1.82 14.39 1.30
N PRO A 286 2.89 15.02 1.80
CA PRO A 286 3.01 15.35 3.21
C PRO A 286 2.08 16.48 3.63
N ALA A 287 1.43 16.32 4.77
CA ALA A 287 0.60 17.33 5.42
C ALA A 287 0.92 17.42 6.91
N LEU A 288 0.81 18.62 7.47
CA LEU A 288 0.79 18.81 8.92
C LEU A 288 -0.50 18.18 9.45
N HIS A 289 -0.36 17.19 10.31
CA HIS A 289 -1.48 16.43 10.86
C HIS A 289 -2.04 17.09 12.11
N ARG A 290 -1.16 17.45 13.06
CA ARG A 290 -1.54 17.97 14.37
C ARG A 290 -0.38 18.69 15.03
N ILE A 291 -0.70 19.66 15.88
CA ILE A 291 0.24 20.32 16.79
C ILE A 291 -0.27 20.07 18.20
N ASP A 292 0.61 19.56 19.07
CA ASP A 292 0.32 19.37 20.48
C ASP A 292 1.17 20.34 21.29
N THR A 293 0.53 21.13 22.15
CA THR A 293 1.19 22.01 23.13
C THR A 293 0.72 21.65 24.52
N ASP A 294 1.62 21.15 25.36
CA ASP A 294 1.33 20.82 26.75
C ASP A 294 2.37 21.45 27.67
N GLY A 295 1.97 22.52 28.36
CA GLY A 295 2.88 23.37 29.13
C GLY A 295 4.00 23.94 28.24
N ALA A 296 5.24 23.52 28.50
CA ALA A 296 6.41 23.92 27.71
C ALA A 296 6.73 22.95 26.56
N GLU A 297 6.12 21.76 26.54
CA GLU A 297 6.33 20.77 25.49
C GLU A 297 5.56 21.16 24.22
N THR A 298 6.23 21.07 23.08
CA THR A 298 5.64 21.31 21.76
C THR A 298 5.98 20.15 20.85
N CYS A 299 4.98 19.53 20.25
CA CYS A 299 5.12 18.47 19.25
C CYS A 299 4.42 18.85 17.95
N LEU A 300 5.08 18.65 16.81
CA LEU A 300 4.49 18.82 15.50
C LEU A 300 4.50 17.48 14.76
N TRP A 301 3.32 17.05 14.32
CA TRP A 301 3.11 15.75 13.67
C TRP A 301 2.77 15.94 12.20
N PHE A 302 3.39 15.14 11.34
CA PHE A 302 3.14 15.07 9.91
C PHE A 302 2.63 13.69 9.53
N THR A 303 1.89 13.65 8.42
CA THR A 303 1.43 12.41 7.79
C THR A 303 1.56 12.49 6.27
N ASP A 304 1.42 11.36 5.59
CA ASP A 304 1.29 11.28 4.14
C ASP A 304 -0.18 10.97 3.80
N LEU A 305 -0.81 11.87 3.05
CA LEU A 305 -2.23 11.80 2.71
C LEU A 305 -2.61 10.55 1.90
N ARG A 306 -1.65 9.85 1.28
CA ARG A 306 -1.89 8.53 0.63
C ARG A 306 -2.53 7.53 1.58
N PHE A 307 -2.20 7.60 2.86
CA PHE A 307 -2.59 6.62 3.89
C PHE A 307 -3.52 7.20 4.95
N ALA A 308 -4.02 8.43 4.74
CA ALA A 308 -5.08 9.00 5.55
C ALA A 308 -6.44 8.51 5.05
N LEU A 309 -7.34 8.16 5.97
CA LEU A 309 -8.73 7.84 5.65
C LEU A 309 -9.65 8.80 6.43
N PRO A 310 -10.81 9.17 5.89
CA PRO A 310 -11.77 10.03 6.58
C PRO A 310 -12.14 9.46 7.95
N HIS A 311 -12.17 10.31 8.97
CA HIS A 311 -12.59 9.95 10.33
C HIS A 311 -11.72 8.87 11.02
N LEU A 312 -10.57 8.51 10.45
CA LEU A 312 -9.61 7.57 11.03
C LEU A 312 -8.27 8.24 11.24
N PHE A 313 -7.52 7.75 12.24
CA PHE A 313 -6.15 8.19 12.44
C PHE A 313 -5.27 7.71 11.29
N PRO A 314 -4.49 8.59 10.64
CA PRO A 314 -3.57 8.18 9.59
C PRO A 314 -2.56 7.13 10.10
N ALA A 315 -2.22 6.15 9.26
CA ALA A 315 -1.33 5.07 9.67
C ALA A 315 0.08 5.59 10.02
N PHE A 316 0.64 6.45 9.17
CA PHE A 316 2.00 6.96 9.31
C PHE A 316 1.98 8.38 9.87
N ARG A 317 2.26 8.52 11.16
CA ARG A 317 2.31 9.80 11.88
C ARG A 317 3.66 9.95 12.56
N PHE A 318 4.50 10.81 12.01
CA PHE A 318 5.85 11.07 12.50
C PHE A 318 5.96 12.55 12.83
N GLY A 319 6.66 12.86 13.91
CA GLY A 319 6.76 14.23 14.38
C GLY A 319 8.03 14.44 15.19
N MET A 320 8.26 15.69 15.56
CA MET A 320 9.30 16.02 16.50
C MET A 320 8.71 16.77 17.68
N CYS A 321 9.25 16.50 18.87
CA CYS A 321 8.88 17.15 20.11
C CYS A 321 10.08 17.86 20.72
N ARG A 322 9.84 18.98 21.40
CA ARG A 322 10.82 19.70 22.22
C ARG A 322 10.16 20.12 23.54
N GLY A 323 10.92 20.09 24.64
CA GLY A 323 10.39 20.41 25.98
C GLY A 323 10.42 21.90 26.35
N SER A 324 11.15 22.70 25.57
CA SER A 324 11.19 24.17 25.62
C SER A 324 11.63 24.71 24.25
N PRO A 325 11.44 26.01 23.96
CA PRO A 325 11.89 26.62 22.70
C PRO A 325 13.40 26.47 22.42
N GLU A 326 14.22 26.38 23.47
CA GLU A 326 15.68 26.24 23.39
C GLU A 326 16.15 24.78 23.32
N SER A 327 15.28 23.82 23.69
CA SER A 327 15.63 22.41 23.69
C SER A 327 15.68 21.84 22.26
N ALA A 328 16.59 20.90 22.03
CA ALA A 328 16.70 20.21 20.76
C ALA A 328 15.44 19.38 20.45
N TRP A 329 15.04 19.38 19.18
CA TRP A 329 13.98 18.52 18.67
C TRP A 329 14.38 17.06 18.78
N ARG A 330 13.42 16.23 19.20
CA ARG A 330 13.58 14.77 19.26
C ARG A 330 12.52 14.11 18.38
N LEU A 331 12.91 13.08 17.65
CA LEU A 331 12.03 12.38 16.72
C LEU A 331 11.11 11.38 17.44
N TYR A 332 9.84 11.37 17.03
CA TYR A 332 8.84 10.43 17.52
C TYR A 332 7.94 9.94 16.39
N ARG A 333 7.26 8.81 16.63
CA ARG A 333 6.04 8.43 15.93
C ARG A 333 4.87 8.32 16.90
N LEU A 334 3.65 8.49 16.39
CA LEU A 334 2.45 8.02 17.08
C LEU A 334 2.22 6.55 16.73
N ARG A 335 1.98 5.69 17.74
CA ARG A 335 1.72 4.27 17.50
C ARG A 335 0.44 4.06 16.70
N PHE A 336 0.43 2.98 15.91
CA PHE A 336 -0.76 2.56 15.18
C PHE A 336 -1.94 2.40 16.15
N TRP A 337 -3.13 2.81 15.72
CA TRP A 337 -4.39 2.70 16.49
C TRP A 337 -4.46 3.53 17.78
N SER A 338 -3.43 4.30 18.12
CA SER A 338 -3.46 5.24 19.24
C SER A 338 -3.48 6.68 18.76
N ALA A 339 -4.28 7.52 19.44
CA ALA A 339 -4.33 8.94 19.19
C ALA A 339 -3.07 9.67 19.75
N ASN A 340 -2.55 9.18 20.87
CA ASN A 340 -1.63 9.94 21.72
C ASN A 340 -0.39 9.16 22.17
N GLU A 341 -0.33 7.84 21.96
CA GLU A 341 0.81 7.04 22.40
C GLU A 341 2.03 7.30 21.51
N ARG A 342 3.03 7.96 22.10
CA ARG A 342 4.28 8.35 21.44
C ARG A 342 5.33 7.26 21.60
N GLN A 343 6.06 6.98 20.53
CA GLN A 343 7.29 6.19 20.57
C GLN A 343 8.44 7.05 20.08
N ARG A 344 9.48 7.19 20.91
CA ARG A 344 10.73 7.86 20.54
C ARG A 344 11.49 7.03 19.50
N LEU A 345 12.11 7.70 18.54
CA LEU A 345 12.94 7.11 17.50
C LEU A 345 14.34 7.77 17.56
N GLY A 346 15.40 6.98 17.36
CA GLY A 346 16.76 7.35 17.77
C GLY A 346 16.91 7.31 19.29
#